data_AF-A0A351IXX7-F1
#
_entry.id   AF-A0A351IXX7-F1
#
_cell.length_a   1.000
_cell.length_b   1.000
_cell.length_c   1.000
_cell.angle_alpha   90.00
_cell.angle_beta   90.00
_cell.angle_gamma   90.00
#
_symmetry.space_group_name_H-M   'P 1'
#
loop_
_entity.id
_entity.type
_entity.pdbx_description
1 polymer ?
#
loop_
_entity_poly.entity_id
_entity_poly.type
_entity_poly.pdbx_seq_one_letter_code
_entity_poly.pdbx_strand_id
1 'polypeptide(L)'
;MYRITQTRSMVSDFGILPLPMADTDQQEYYHMYSFASPAVAIPSYLKKEISYSAAAAVLEALSYYGRSILLTAYYDVVLKGRVARDDDSREMLDVIFDSSYFDIGCCNNFGGISYVFNSSGANKLNTFSSDYAAIKDVAEAKIEDYIDNWSKFLLKA
;
A
#
# COMPACT_ATOMS: atom_id res chain seq x y z
N MET A 1 -8.41 -4.57 3.83
CA MET A 1 -9.79 -5.11 3.83
C MET A 1 -10.04 -6.30 4.79
N TYR A 2 -9.13 -6.66 5.70
CA TYR A 2 -9.31 -7.84 6.58
C TYR A 2 -10.44 -7.70 7.63
N ARG A 3 -10.70 -6.49 8.11
CA ARG A 3 -11.68 -6.29 9.20
C ARG A 3 -13.13 -6.39 8.75
N ILE A 4 -13.44 -6.00 7.51
CA ILE A 4 -14.82 -6.03 7.04
C ILE A 4 -15.35 -7.45 6.81
N THR A 5 -14.49 -8.40 6.43
CA THR A 5 -14.91 -9.80 6.37
C THR A 5 -15.35 -10.34 7.74
N GLN A 6 -14.88 -9.74 8.83
CA GLN A 6 -15.27 -10.10 10.20
C GLN A 6 -16.62 -9.49 10.60
N THR A 7 -17.06 -8.40 9.95
CA THR A 7 -18.36 -7.78 10.26
C THR A 7 -19.53 -8.57 9.69
N ARG A 8 -19.27 -9.56 8.83
CA ARG A 8 -20.31 -10.40 8.21
C ARG A 8 -21.25 -11.06 9.22
N SER A 9 -20.74 -11.48 10.39
CA SER A 9 -21.54 -12.12 11.43
C SER A 9 -22.20 -11.14 12.40
N MET A 10 -22.05 -9.83 12.20
CA MET A 10 -22.67 -8.83 13.07
C MET A 10 -24.19 -8.85 12.90
N VAL A 11 -24.90 -8.72 14.03
CA VAL A 11 -26.37 -8.55 14.01
C VAL A 11 -26.73 -7.14 13.56
N SER A 12 -25.96 -6.13 13.99
CA SER A 12 -26.17 -4.74 13.61
C SER A 12 -25.86 -4.50 12.13
N ASP A 13 -26.56 -3.51 11.56
CA ASP A 13 -26.26 -2.97 10.24
C ASP A 13 -24.94 -2.19 10.24
N PHE A 14 -24.30 -2.15 9.08
CA PHE A 14 -23.07 -1.41 8.84
C PHE A 14 -23.00 -0.99 7.39
N GLY A 15 -22.27 0.08 7.11
CA GLY A 15 -21.91 0.53 5.76
C GLY A 15 -20.41 0.53 5.55
N ILE A 16 -20.01 0.57 4.29
CA ILE A 16 -18.63 0.73 3.84
C ILE A 16 -18.48 2.13 3.29
N LEU A 17 -17.47 2.86 3.74
CA LEU A 17 -17.17 4.20 3.23
C LEU A 17 -15.70 4.29 2.82
N PRO A 18 -15.39 5.07 1.77
CA PRO A 18 -14.02 5.41 1.44
C PRO A 18 -13.40 6.28 2.54
N LEU A 19 -12.07 6.38 2.53
CA LEU A 19 -11.39 7.43 3.28
C LEU A 19 -11.88 8.79 2.73
N PRO A 20 -12.31 9.73 3.58
CA PRO A 20 -12.76 11.02 3.10
C PRO A 20 -11.61 11.76 2.42
N MET A 21 -11.96 12.59 1.43
CA MET A 21 -11.02 13.58 0.89
C MET A 21 -10.57 14.52 2.01
N ALA A 22 -9.32 15.00 1.92
CA ALA A 22 -8.75 15.89 2.92
C ALA A 22 -9.47 17.24 2.97
N ASP A 23 -9.89 17.74 1.80
CA ASP A 23 -10.58 19.01 1.60
C ASP A 23 -11.42 18.98 0.31
N THR A 24 -12.01 20.13 -0.05
CA THR A 24 -12.84 20.29 -1.24
C THR A 24 -12.05 20.46 -2.54
N ASP A 25 -10.74 20.68 -2.46
CA ASP A 25 -9.89 20.94 -3.62
C ASP A 25 -9.32 19.63 -4.20
N GLN A 26 -9.22 18.59 -3.36
CA GLN A 26 -8.85 17.24 -3.77
C GLN A 26 -9.85 16.66 -4.80
N GLN A 27 -9.37 16.31 -5.99
CA GLN A 27 -10.22 15.84 -7.10
C GLN A 27 -10.51 14.34 -7.08
N GLU A 28 -9.60 13.54 -6.52
CA GLU A 28 -9.64 12.09 -6.54
C GLU A 28 -9.47 11.50 -5.15
N TYR A 29 -9.98 10.29 -4.93
CA TYR A 29 -9.71 9.56 -3.70
C TYR A 29 -8.29 8.98 -3.71
N TYR A 30 -7.73 8.77 -2.53
CA TYR A 30 -6.41 8.14 -2.36
C TYR A 30 -6.47 7.13 -1.21
N HIS A 31 -6.42 5.83 -1.55
CA HIS A 31 -6.49 4.74 -0.58
C HIS A 31 -5.17 3.97 -0.53
N MET A 32 -4.25 4.39 0.33
CA MET A 32 -2.99 3.68 0.50
C MET A 32 -3.22 2.30 1.13
N TYR A 33 -2.64 1.25 0.54
CA TYR A 33 -2.55 -0.05 1.21
C TYR A 33 -1.68 0.05 2.48
N SER A 34 -2.03 -0.74 3.50
CA SER A 34 -1.36 -0.71 4.80
C SER A 34 0.16 -0.97 4.71
N PHE A 35 0.92 -0.41 5.65
CA PHE A 35 2.36 -0.70 5.87
C PHE A 35 2.67 -2.20 6.07
N ALA A 36 1.67 -3.00 6.45
CA ALA A 36 1.78 -4.47 6.57
C ALA A 36 1.57 -5.21 5.23
N SER A 37 1.69 -4.50 4.11
CA SER A 37 1.58 -5.11 2.78
C SER A 37 2.73 -6.11 2.57
N PRO A 38 2.45 -7.37 2.20
CA PRO A 38 3.49 -8.37 2.01
C PRO A 38 4.36 -7.98 0.82
N ALA A 39 5.66 -7.86 1.06
CA ALA A 39 6.68 -7.73 0.01
C ALA A 39 7.31 -9.10 -0.25
N VAL A 40 7.56 -9.41 -1.52
CA VAL A 40 8.29 -10.61 -1.94
C VAL A 40 9.60 -10.16 -2.60
N ALA A 41 10.70 -10.79 -2.21
CA ALA A 41 12.03 -10.47 -2.74
C ALA A 41 12.75 -11.74 -3.20
N ILE A 42 13.56 -11.61 -4.25
CA ILE A 42 14.45 -12.67 -4.72
C ILE A 42 15.79 -12.50 -4.01
N PRO A 43 16.30 -13.51 -3.27
CA PRO A 43 17.57 -13.39 -2.56
C PRO A 43 18.76 -13.16 -3.50
N SER A 44 19.56 -12.13 -3.23
CA SER A 44 20.73 -11.71 -4.03
C SER A 44 21.91 -12.69 -4.04
N TYR A 45 21.86 -13.73 -3.21
CA TYR A 45 22.89 -14.77 -3.16
C TYR A 45 22.58 -15.98 -4.04
N LEU A 46 21.45 -16.00 -4.77
CA LEU A 46 21.23 -17.03 -5.80
C LEU A 46 22.40 -16.92 -6.79
N LYS A 47 23.17 -18.00 -6.97
CA LYS A 47 24.47 -17.92 -7.69
C LYS A 47 24.38 -18.30 -9.17
N LYS A 48 23.21 -18.77 -9.63
CA LYS A 48 23.00 -19.24 -11.00
C LYS A 48 21.95 -18.39 -11.66
N GLU A 49 22.29 -17.84 -12.83
CA GLU A 49 21.41 -17.05 -13.68
C GLU A 49 20.07 -17.76 -13.95
N ILE A 50 20.12 -19.07 -14.26
CA ILE A 50 18.94 -19.93 -14.42
C ILE A 50 18.01 -19.89 -13.19
N SER A 51 18.57 -19.83 -11.98
CA SER A 51 17.77 -19.77 -10.74
C SER A 51 17.14 -18.40 -10.52
N TYR A 52 17.76 -17.31 -10.99
CA TYR A 52 17.16 -15.97 -10.96
C TYR A 52 15.99 -15.86 -11.94
N SER A 53 16.21 -16.22 -13.21
CA SER A 53 15.18 -16.12 -14.23
C SER A 53 13.97 -16.99 -13.89
N ALA A 54 14.19 -18.19 -13.33
CA ALA A 54 13.10 -19.04 -12.86
C ALA A 54 12.32 -18.40 -11.69
N ALA A 55 13.01 -17.84 -10.70
CA ALA A 55 12.35 -17.18 -9.57
C ALA A 55 11.56 -15.93 -10.01
N ALA A 56 12.13 -15.13 -10.91
CA ALA A 56 11.48 -13.96 -11.49
C ALA A 56 10.24 -14.35 -12.29
N ALA A 57 10.32 -15.36 -13.15
CA ALA A 57 9.19 -15.85 -13.93
C ALA A 57 8.05 -16.37 -13.04
N VAL A 58 8.38 -17.07 -11.94
CA VAL A 58 7.38 -17.51 -10.96
C VAL A 58 6.73 -16.31 -10.27
N LEU A 59 7.51 -15.31 -9.86
CA LEU A 59 6.96 -14.11 -9.22
C LEU A 59 6.04 -13.32 -10.15
N GLU A 60 6.42 -13.19 -11.42
CA GLU A 60 5.60 -12.55 -12.45
C GLU A 60 4.29 -13.31 -12.68
N ALA A 61 4.35 -14.64 -12.81
CA ALA A 61 3.16 -15.48 -12.94
C ALA A 61 2.23 -15.36 -11.71
N LEU A 62 2.78 -15.41 -10.50
CA LEU A 62 2.01 -15.23 -9.26
C LEU A 62 1.34 -13.85 -9.21
N SER A 63 2.03 -12.81 -9.67
CA SER A 63 1.50 -11.44 -9.72
C SER A 63 0.37 -11.32 -10.74
N TYR A 64 0.57 -11.86 -11.94
CA TYR A 64 -0.43 -11.87 -13.01
C TYR A 64 -1.69 -12.63 -12.60
N TYR A 65 -1.57 -13.86 -12.12
CA TYR A 65 -2.72 -14.67 -11.70
C TYR A 65 -3.34 -14.16 -10.39
N GLY A 66 -2.52 -13.59 -9.50
CA GLY A 66 -2.99 -12.88 -8.32
C GLY A 66 -3.93 -11.73 -8.68
N ARG A 67 -3.57 -10.93 -9.69
CA ARG A 67 -4.40 -9.80 -10.15
C ARG A 67 -5.59 -10.22 -11.01
N SER A 68 -5.41 -11.16 -11.92
CA SER A 68 -6.44 -11.52 -12.92
C SER A 68 -7.47 -12.55 -12.43
N ILE A 69 -7.11 -13.41 -11.48
CA ILE A 69 -8.00 -14.48 -10.98
C ILE A 69 -8.35 -14.22 -9.52
N LEU A 70 -7.33 -14.16 -8.66
CA LEU A 70 -7.55 -14.16 -7.21
C LEU A 70 -8.20 -12.85 -6.74
N LEU A 71 -7.70 -11.70 -7.20
CA LEU A 71 -8.23 -10.39 -6.83
C LEU A 71 -9.66 -10.23 -7.32
N THR A 72 -9.96 -10.58 -8.56
CA THR A 72 -11.32 -10.55 -9.13
C THR A 72 -12.27 -11.43 -8.30
N ALA A 73 -11.91 -12.69 -8.03
CA ALA A 73 -12.74 -13.58 -7.25
C ALA A 73 -12.95 -13.08 -5.80
N TYR A 74 -11.90 -12.56 -5.17
CA TYR A 74 -12.00 -11.98 -3.83
C TYR A 74 -12.90 -10.74 -3.82
N TYR A 75 -12.76 -9.87 -4.81
CA TYR A 75 -13.51 -8.64 -4.91
C TYR A 75 -15.00 -8.90 -5.19
N ASP A 76 -15.30 -9.58 -6.28
CA ASP A 76 -16.69 -9.74 -6.75
C ASP A 76 -17.47 -10.72 -5.88
N VAL A 77 -16.88 -11.88 -5.59
CA VAL A 77 -17.61 -12.97 -4.90
C VAL A 77 -17.60 -12.78 -3.39
N VAL A 78 -16.47 -12.37 -2.81
CA VAL A 78 -16.36 -12.26 -1.34
C VAL A 78 -16.82 -10.89 -0.88
N LEU A 79 -16.17 -9.81 -1.34
CA LEU A 79 -16.44 -8.48 -0.82
C LEU A 79 -17.81 -7.97 -1.26
N LYS A 80 -18.07 -7.85 -2.56
CA LYS A 80 -19.37 -7.39 -3.07
C LYS A 80 -20.49 -8.38 -2.83
N GLY A 81 -20.23 -9.66 -3.10
CA GLY A 81 -21.27 -10.70 -3.09
C GLY A 81 -21.67 -11.21 -1.71
N ARG A 82 -20.77 -11.20 -0.72
CA ARG A 82 -21.04 -11.83 0.60
C ARG A 82 -20.84 -10.93 1.80
N VAL A 83 -20.03 -9.88 1.69
CA VAL A 83 -19.69 -9.01 2.82
C VAL A 83 -20.49 -7.72 2.79
N ALA A 84 -20.52 -7.01 1.66
CA ALA A 84 -21.38 -5.85 1.49
C ALA A 84 -22.86 -6.26 1.57
N ARG A 85 -23.64 -5.53 2.36
CA ARG A 85 -25.04 -5.85 2.67
C ARG A 85 -26.03 -5.01 1.87
N ASP A 86 -25.57 -3.91 1.32
CA ASP A 86 -26.33 -2.90 0.58
C ASP A 86 -25.57 -2.50 -0.69
N ASP A 87 -26.30 -1.89 -1.63
CA ASP A 87 -25.75 -1.51 -2.93
C ASP A 87 -24.79 -0.32 -2.80
N ASP A 88 -25.08 0.65 -1.94
CA ASP A 88 -24.21 1.80 -1.66
C ASP A 88 -22.81 1.34 -1.22
N SER A 89 -22.73 0.39 -0.29
CA SER A 89 -21.48 -0.20 0.17
C SER A 89 -20.71 -0.93 -0.94
N ARG A 90 -21.40 -1.51 -1.93
CA ARG A 90 -20.74 -2.14 -3.09
C ARG A 90 -20.15 -1.08 -4.02
N GLU A 91 -20.81 0.04 -4.21
CA GLU A 91 -20.28 1.16 -4.98
C GLU A 91 -19.09 1.82 -4.25
N MET A 92 -19.16 1.94 -2.93
CA MET A 92 -18.03 2.47 -2.13
C MET A 92 -16.80 1.57 -2.20
N LEU A 93 -17.00 0.25 -2.34
CA LEU A 93 -15.90 -0.67 -2.61
C LEU A 93 -15.23 -0.37 -3.96
N ASP A 94 -15.97 0.01 -5.01
CA ASP A 94 -15.38 0.38 -6.31
C ASP A 94 -14.50 1.60 -6.15
N VAL A 95 -15.01 2.64 -5.50
CA VAL A 95 -14.23 3.86 -5.20
C VAL A 95 -12.95 3.52 -4.47
N ILE A 96 -13.01 2.68 -3.43
CA ILE A 96 -11.82 2.29 -2.65
C ILE A 96 -10.80 1.55 -3.51
N PHE A 97 -11.22 0.54 -4.28
CA PHE A 97 -10.28 -0.28 -5.06
C PHE A 97 -9.72 0.44 -6.29
N ASP A 98 -10.49 1.30 -6.94
CA ASP A 98 -10.05 2.07 -8.11
C ASP A 98 -9.01 3.12 -7.75
N SER A 99 -9.06 3.62 -6.52
CA SER A 99 -8.09 4.59 -6.00
C SER A 99 -7.09 3.99 -5.00
N SER A 100 -7.00 2.66 -4.94
CA SER A 100 -6.04 1.97 -4.09
C SER A 100 -4.64 1.98 -4.68
N TYR A 101 -3.64 2.35 -3.88
CA TYR A 101 -2.24 2.42 -4.33
C TYR A 101 -1.27 1.91 -3.25
N PHE A 102 -0.06 1.57 -3.67
CA PHE A 102 1.06 1.26 -2.77
C PHE A 102 2.00 2.46 -2.72
N ASP A 103 2.39 2.86 -1.51
CA ASP A 103 3.34 3.95 -1.28
C ASP A 103 4.71 3.36 -0.90
N ILE A 104 5.71 3.58 -1.76
CA ILE A 104 7.06 3.09 -1.54
C ILE A 104 7.76 3.78 -0.35
N GLY A 105 7.39 5.02 -0.05
CA GLY A 105 7.83 5.75 1.12
C GLY A 105 7.30 5.12 2.41
N CYS A 106 6.09 4.56 2.39
CA CYS A 106 5.56 3.79 3.52
C CYS A 106 6.38 2.52 3.77
N CYS A 107 6.80 1.82 2.72
CA CYS A 107 7.61 0.59 2.84
C CYS A 107 9.05 0.86 3.32
N ASN A 108 9.68 1.95 2.87
CA ASN A 108 11.10 2.23 3.14
C ASN A 108 11.33 3.19 4.30
N ASN A 109 10.32 3.98 4.67
CA ASN A 109 10.40 5.04 5.68
C ASN A 109 11.66 5.92 5.50
N PHE A 110 11.79 6.53 4.33
CA PHE A 110 12.95 7.35 3.98
C PHE A 110 13.21 8.42 5.05
N GLY A 111 14.44 8.46 5.56
CA GLY A 111 14.84 9.40 6.61
C GLY A 111 14.14 9.21 7.97
N GLY A 112 13.30 8.18 8.15
CA GLY A 112 12.47 8.04 9.36
C GLY A 112 11.27 8.98 9.39
N ILE A 113 10.89 9.56 8.25
CA ILE A 113 9.89 10.63 8.12
C ILE A 113 8.51 10.25 8.66
N SER A 114 8.10 8.98 8.55
CA SER A 114 6.79 8.54 9.05
C SER A 114 6.67 8.61 10.57
N TYR A 115 7.81 8.61 11.29
CA TYR A 115 7.82 8.71 12.74
C TYR A 115 7.71 10.13 13.25
N VAL A 116 8.00 11.16 12.45
CA VAL A 116 8.00 12.57 12.89
C VAL A 116 6.62 13.01 13.37
N PHE A 117 5.58 12.64 12.62
CA PHE A 117 4.21 12.92 13.01
C PHE A 117 3.78 12.11 14.25
N ASN A 118 4.14 10.82 14.27
CA ASN A 118 3.80 9.92 15.38
C ASN A 118 4.47 10.36 16.69
N SER A 119 5.75 10.73 16.65
CA SER A 119 6.51 11.16 17.82
C SER A 119 5.96 12.44 18.42
N SER A 120 5.57 13.41 17.59
CA SER A 120 4.93 14.65 18.04
C SER A 120 3.65 14.36 18.81
N GLY A 121 2.76 13.54 18.25
CA GLY A 121 1.51 13.15 18.89
C GLY A 121 1.70 12.30 20.16
N ALA A 122 2.53 11.25 20.08
CA ALA A 122 2.77 10.32 21.17
C ALA A 122 3.42 10.98 22.39
N ASN A 123 4.37 11.89 22.15
CA ASN A 123 5.07 12.62 23.21
C ASN A 123 4.39 13.93 23.61
N LYS A 124 3.25 14.27 22.97
CA LYS A 124 2.52 15.54 23.19
C LYS A 124 3.41 16.77 22.96
N LEU A 125 4.27 16.70 21.97
CA LEU A 125 5.18 17.77 21.58
C LEU A 125 4.60 18.54 20.40
N ASN A 126 4.78 19.86 20.41
CA ASN A 126 4.46 20.73 19.27
C ASN A 126 5.71 21.00 18.42
N THR A 127 6.47 19.94 18.13
CA THR A 127 7.80 20.01 17.48
C THR A 127 7.78 19.49 16.05
N PHE A 128 6.61 19.16 15.48
CA PHE A 128 6.51 18.60 14.13
C PHE A 128 7.31 19.41 13.10
N SER A 129 7.15 20.74 13.09
CA SER A 129 7.82 21.60 12.12
C SER A 129 9.36 21.54 12.23
N SER A 130 9.90 21.61 13.44
CA SER A 130 11.35 21.54 13.67
C SER A 130 11.91 20.14 13.40
N ASP A 131 11.18 19.11 13.82
CA ASP A 131 11.60 17.71 13.67
C ASP A 131 11.57 17.29 12.19
N TYR A 132 10.57 17.76 11.43
CA TYR A 132 10.50 17.60 9.99
C TYR A 132 11.64 18.34 9.29
N ALA A 133 11.89 19.61 9.62
CA ALA A 133 12.97 20.38 9.03
C ALA A 133 14.34 19.73 9.26
N ALA A 134 14.55 19.07 10.41
CA ALA A 134 15.80 18.40 10.74
C ALA A 134 16.07 17.13 9.92
N ILE A 135 15.03 16.50 9.35
CA ILE A 135 15.16 15.21 8.64
C ILE A 135 14.77 15.28 7.15
N LYS A 136 14.19 16.39 6.69
CA LYS A 136 13.74 16.57 5.31
C LYS A 136 14.84 16.26 4.30
N ASP A 137 15.99 16.92 4.43
CA ASP A 137 17.11 16.76 3.49
C ASP A 137 17.68 15.33 3.53
N VAL A 138 17.63 14.68 4.71
CA VAL A 138 18.03 13.27 4.88
C VAL A 138 17.06 12.32 4.18
N ALA A 139 15.76 12.61 4.24
CA ALA A 139 14.73 11.84 3.54
C ALA A 139 14.88 11.99 2.02
N GLU A 140 15.07 13.22 1.53
CA GLU A 140 15.29 13.52 0.11
C GLU A 140 16.52 12.79 -0.44
N ALA A 141 17.67 12.88 0.25
CA ALA A 141 18.89 12.17 -0.17
C ALA A 141 18.70 10.64 -0.23
N LYS A 142 17.90 10.06 0.68
CA LYS A 142 17.58 8.62 0.65
C LYS A 142 16.63 8.23 -0.47
N ILE A 143 15.71 9.12 -0.86
CA ILE A 143 14.85 8.92 -2.03
C ILE A 143 15.70 8.96 -3.29
N GLU A 144 16.62 9.92 -3.41
CA GLU A 144 17.55 10.02 -4.54
C GLU A 144 18.43 8.77 -4.67
N ASP A 145 19.03 8.31 -3.57
CA ASP A 145 19.83 7.06 -3.57
C ASP A 145 18.98 5.85 -3.99
N TYR A 146 17.73 5.75 -3.52
CA TYR A 146 16.81 4.71 -3.95
C TYR A 146 16.57 4.74 -5.46
N ILE A 147 16.24 5.91 -6.01
CA ILE A 147 15.99 6.11 -7.46
C ILE A 147 17.25 5.77 -8.28
N ASP A 148 18.42 6.21 -7.83
CA ASP A 148 19.69 5.94 -8.50
C ASP A 148 20.02 4.45 -8.53
N ASN A 149 19.80 3.75 -7.42
CA ASN A 149 20.03 2.31 -7.32
C ASN A 149 19.09 1.52 -8.26
N TRP A 150 17.81 1.90 -8.33
CA TRP A 150 16.85 1.28 -9.24
C TRP A 150 17.16 1.57 -10.71
N SER A 151 17.54 2.80 -11.04
CA SER A 151 17.92 3.18 -12.41
C SER A 151 19.13 2.38 -12.90
N LYS A 152 20.15 2.20 -12.05
CA LYS A 152 21.33 1.37 -12.34
C LYS A 152 20.98 -0.11 -12.51
N PHE A 153 19.97 -0.60 -11.80
CA PHE A 153 19.49 -1.98 -11.95
C PHE A 153 18.76 -2.18 -13.28
N LEU A 154 17.84 -1.28 -13.63
CA LEU A 154 17.07 -1.36 -14.88
C LEU A 154 17.93 -1.22 -16.14
N LEU A 155 19.03 -0.46 -16.08
CA LEU A 155 19.97 -0.34 -17.19
C LEU A 155 20.87 -1.58 -17.39
N LYS A 156 20.87 -2.52 -16.43
CA LYS A 156 21.64 -3.78 -16.49
C LYS A 156 20.78 -5.00 -16.82
N ALA A 157 19.46 -4.88 -16.77
CA ALA A 157 18.49 -5.92 -17.14
C ALA A 157 18.15 -5.84 -18.63
#